data_AF-A0A9X4RIM9-F1
#
_entry.id   AF-A0A9X4RIM9-F1
#
_cell.length_a   1.000
_cell.length_b   1.000
_cell.length_c   1.000
_cell.angle_alpha   90.00
_cell.angle_beta   90.00
_cell.angle_gamma   90.00
#
_symmetry.space_group_name_H-M   'P 1'
#
loop_
_entity.id
_entity.type
_entity.pdbx_description
1 polymer ?
#
loop_
_entity_poly.entity_id
_entity_poly.type
_entity_poly.pdbx_seq_one_letter_code
_entity_poly.pdbx_strand_id
1 'polypeptide(L)'
;KFKRAINFLAYLRNHRHRIPEYGYLQKQGINIGSGSVESTIKQIGRRVKISGAQWNQQNVAQVLKHRCAYLNGYFYAPKYIYSVPN
;
A
#
# COMPACT_ATOMS: atom_id res chain seq x y z
N LYS A 1 -10.64 28.15 -17.98
CA LYS A 1 -11.30 28.03 -16.66
C LYS A 1 -11.83 26.61 -16.30
N PHE A 2 -11.72 25.57 -17.15
CA PHE A 2 -12.23 24.21 -16.84
C PHE A 2 -11.23 23.05 -17.02
N LYS A 3 -9.91 23.34 -17.03
CA LYS A 3 -8.86 22.36 -17.35
C LYS A 3 -8.95 21.07 -16.52
N ARG A 4 -9.24 21.15 -15.21
CA ARG A 4 -9.38 19.98 -14.34
C ARG A 4 -10.56 19.10 -14.73
N ALA A 5 -11.72 19.68 -15.02
CA ALA A 5 -12.91 18.94 -15.43
C ALA A 5 -12.71 18.27 -16.79
N ILE A 6 -12.09 18.96 -17.75
CA ILE A 6 -11.75 18.41 -19.07
C ILE A 6 -10.80 17.22 -18.92
N ASN A 7 -9.75 17.35 -18.12
CA ASN A 7 -8.81 16.26 -17.86
C ASN A 7 -9.49 15.07 -17.18
N PHE A 8 -10.42 15.31 -16.26
CA PHE A 8 -11.17 14.25 -15.59
C PHE A 8 -12.07 13.49 -16.57
N LEU A 9 -12.81 14.19 -17.43
CA LEU A 9 -13.62 13.55 -18.47
C LEU A 9 -12.76 12.75 -19.44
N ALA A 10 -11.61 13.28 -19.87
CA ALA A 10 -10.66 12.57 -20.72
C ALA A 10 -10.13 11.30 -20.04
N TYR A 11 -9.80 11.38 -18.75
CA TYR A 11 -9.38 10.23 -17.95
C TYR A 11 -10.46 9.14 -17.91
N LEU A 12 -11.69 9.50 -17.56
CA LEU A 12 -12.82 8.57 -17.53
C LEU A 12 -13.04 7.90 -18.88
N ARG A 13 -13.02 8.69 -19.97
CA ARG A 13 -13.21 8.16 -21.32
C ARG A 13 -12.13 7.13 -21.69
N ASN A 14 -10.87 7.44 -21.39
CA ASN A 14 -9.74 6.59 -21.75
C ASN A 14 -9.65 5.32 -20.89
N HIS A 15 -10.11 5.38 -19.63
CA HIS A 15 -9.97 4.29 -18.67
C HIS A 15 -11.26 3.53 -18.36
N ARG A 16 -12.38 3.86 -19.02
CA ARG A 16 -13.71 3.23 -18.84
C ARG A 16 -13.69 1.69 -18.78
N HIS A 17 -12.80 1.03 -19.55
CA HIS A 17 -12.68 -0.43 -19.59
C HIS A 17 -11.92 -1.04 -18.41
N ARG A 18 -11.19 -0.24 -17.64
CA ARG A 18 -10.41 -0.66 -16.47
C ARG A 18 -11.03 -0.22 -15.14
N ILE A 19 -12.01 0.69 -15.19
CA ILE A 19 -12.72 1.17 -14.02
C ILE A 19 -13.63 0.04 -13.51
N PRO A 20 -13.45 -0.44 -12.28
CA PRO A 20 -14.32 -1.48 -11.71
C PRO A 20 -15.76 -0.98 -11.52
N GLU A 21 -16.70 -1.92 -11.49
CA GLU A 21 -18.10 -1.65 -11.12
C GLU A 21 -18.24 -1.34 -9.62
N TYR A 22 -17.85 -0.12 -9.24
CA TYR A 22 -17.78 0.31 -7.84
C TYR A 22 -19.09 0.14 -7.08
N GLY A 23 -20.24 0.40 -7.73
CA GLY A 23 -21.55 0.24 -7.11
C GLY A 23 -21.87 -1.22 -6.76
N TYR A 24 -21.47 -2.17 -7.62
CA TYR A 24 -21.63 -3.60 -7.34
C TYR A 24 -20.68 -4.04 -6.21
N LEU A 25 -19.39 -3.67 -6.29
CA LEU A 25 -18.39 -4.04 -5.29
C LEU A 25 -18.73 -3.50 -3.90
N GLN A 26 -19.25 -2.27 -3.82
CA GLN A 26 -19.71 -1.68 -2.56
C GLN A 26 -20.89 -2.45 -1.97
N LYS A 27 -21.87 -2.88 -2.79
CA LYS A 27 -22.99 -3.72 -2.35
C LYS A 27 -22.54 -5.09 -1.85
N GLN A 28 -21.45 -5.64 -2.40
CA GLN A 28 -20.81 -6.87 -1.94
C GLN A 28 -19.99 -6.68 -0.65
N GLY A 29 -19.95 -5.46 -0.07
CA GLY A 29 -19.15 -5.15 1.11
C GLY A 29 -17.65 -5.13 0.86
N ILE A 30 -17.22 -5.15 -0.41
CA ILE A 30 -15.81 -5.08 -0.76
C ILE A 30 -15.34 -3.65 -0.54
N ASN A 31 -14.27 -3.48 0.23
CA ASN A 31 -13.67 -2.18 0.47
C ASN A 31 -13.06 -1.63 -0.83
N ILE A 32 -13.74 -0.67 -1.45
CA ILE A 32 -13.31 0.02 -2.66
C ILE A 32 -12.49 1.30 -2.36
N GLY A 33 -12.34 1.66 -1.09
CA GLY A 33 -11.62 2.85 -0.66
C GLY A 33 -10.11 2.62 -0.63
N SER A 34 -9.34 3.59 -1.13
CA SER A 34 -7.88 3.56 -1.06
C SER A 34 -7.32 3.90 0.32
N GLY A 35 -8.15 4.35 1.27
CA GLY A 35 -7.71 4.89 2.56
C GLY A 35 -6.89 3.89 3.39
N SER A 36 -7.33 2.63 3.48
CA SER A 36 -6.58 1.58 4.18
C SER A 36 -5.21 1.38 3.53
N VAL A 37 -5.15 1.23 2.20
CA VAL A 37 -3.90 1.08 1.44
C VAL A 37 -2.98 2.28 1.64
N GLU A 38 -3.50 3.51 1.48
CA GLU A 38 -2.74 4.74 1.63
C GLU A 38 -2.18 4.90 3.05
N SER A 39 -2.98 4.57 4.07
CA SER A 39 -2.55 4.61 5.48
C SER A 39 -1.43 3.60 5.75
N THR A 40 -1.53 2.38 5.23
CA THR A 40 -0.47 1.36 5.35
C THR A 40 0.82 1.81 4.66
N ILE A 41 0.73 2.36 3.45
CA ILE A 41 1.88 2.91 2.73
C ILE A 41 2.52 4.07 3.50
N LYS A 42 1.72 4.95 4.13
CA LYS A 42 2.23 6.00 5.02
C LYS A 42 2.99 5.42 6.22
N GLN A 43 2.49 4.35 6.84
CA GLN A 43 3.16 3.71 7.98
C GLN A 43 4.48 3.02 7.60
N ILE A 44 4.58 2.46 6.40
CA ILE A 44 5.84 1.94 5.84
C ILE A 44 6.78 3.12 5.56
N GLY A 45 6.28 4.16 4.89
CA GLY A 45 7.02 5.36 4.51
C GLY A 45 7.66 6.10 5.68
N ARG A 46 7.03 6.11 6.87
CA ARG A 46 7.59 6.70 8.10
C ARG A 46 8.99 6.17 8.48
N ARG A 47 9.39 4.98 8.02
CA ARG A 47 10.71 4.39 8.30
C ARG A 47 11.62 4.33 7.08
N VAL A 48 11.06 4.21 5.89
CA VAL A 48 11.85 4.10 4.64
C VAL A 48 12.21 5.46 4.04
N LYS A 49 11.35 6.48 4.25
CA LYS A 49 11.48 7.83 3.69
C LYS A 49 11.87 8.85 4.78
N ILE A 50 12.86 8.52 5.60
CA ILE A 50 13.39 9.47 6.58
C ILE A 50 14.35 10.45 5.91
N SER A 51 14.39 11.70 6.40
CA SER A 51 15.30 12.71 5.87
C SER A 51 16.75 12.25 6.02
N GLY A 52 17.56 12.43 4.97
CA GLY A 52 18.96 12.03 4.94
C GLY A 52 19.23 10.53 4.73
N ALA A 53 18.20 9.68 4.63
CA ALA A 53 18.43 8.27 4.30
C ALA A 53 18.88 8.10 2.85
N GLN A 54 19.95 7.32 2.67
CA GLN A 54 20.40 6.81 1.39
C GLN A 54 20.38 5.28 1.45
N TRP A 55 19.84 4.65 0.42
CA TRP A 55 19.70 3.20 0.35
C TRP A 55 20.47 2.67 -0.87
N ASN A 56 21.25 1.61 -0.68
CA ASN A 56 21.67 0.78 -1.81
C ASN A 56 20.44 0.04 -2.34
N GLN A 57 20.19 0.12 -3.65
CA GLN A 57 19.05 -0.50 -4.34
C GLN A 57 18.89 -1.99 -4.00
N GLN A 58 20.01 -2.70 -3.82
CA GLN A 58 20.02 -4.13 -3.47
C GLN A 58 19.41 -4.41 -2.09
N ASN A 59 19.50 -3.46 -1.16
CA ASN A 59 19.07 -3.63 0.23
C ASN A 59 17.63 -3.17 0.48
N VAL A 60 17.04 -2.38 -0.43
CA VAL A 60 15.69 -1.80 -0.27
C VAL A 60 14.63 -2.88 -0.03
N ALA A 61 14.69 -3.99 -0.78
CA ALA A 61 13.73 -5.06 -0.66
C ALA A 61 13.75 -5.72 0.74
N GLN A 62 14.93 -5.88 1.33
CA GLN A 62 15.09 -6.45 2.68
C GLN A 62 14.48 -5.52 3.74
N VAL A 63 14.77 -4.21 3.66
CA VAL A 63 14.22 -3.20 4.58
C VAL A 63 12.69 -3.18 4.53
N LEU A 64 12.12 -3.22 3.32
CA LEU A 64 10.67 -3.29 3.15
C LEU A 64 10.08 -4.57 3.75
N LYS A 65 10.70 -5.73 3.51
CA LYS A 65 10.26 -7.02 4.08
C LYS A 65 10.23 -6.97 5.61
N HIS A 66 11.29 -6.48 6.25
CA HIS A 66 11.32 -6.35 7.71
C HIS A 66 10.21 -5.42 8.22
N ARG A 67 9.98 -4.29 7.55
CA ARG A 67 8.91 -3.36 7.95
C ARG A 67 7.52 -3.98 7.81
N CYS A 68 7.27 -4.71 6.73
CA CYS A 68 6.02 -5.44 6.52
C CYS A 68 5.84 -6.55 7.57
N ALA A 69 6.88 -7.33 7.87
CA ALA A 69 6.85 -8.36 8.89
C ALA A 69 6.48 -7.78 10.27
N TYR A 70 7.08 -6.64 10.63
CA TYR A 70 6.79 -5.92 11.86
C TYR A 70 5.33 -5.45 11.93
N LEU A 71 4.83 -4.75 10.89
CA LEU A 71 3.47 -4.21 10.87
C LEU A 71 2.40 -5.32 10.86
N ASN A 72 2.72 -6.46 10.27
CA ASN A 72 1.85 -7.63 10.26
C ASN A 72 1.98 -8.51 11.52
N GLY A 73 2.81 -8.11 12.49
CA GLY A 73 2.96 -8.82 13.78
C GLY A 73 3.69 -10.17 13.70
N TYR A 74 4.44 -10.45 12.63
CA TYR A 74 5.10 -11.76 12.44
C TYR A 74 6.07 -12.13 13.56
N PHE A 75 6.67 -11.14 14.24
CA PHE A 75 7.60 -11.38 15.34
C PHE A 75 6.93 -11.77 16.65
N TYR A 76 5.61 -11.59 16.77
CA TYR A 76 4.82 -11.88 17.98
C TYR A 76 3.87 -13.06 17.79
N ALA A 77 3.80 -13.63 16.58
CA ALA A 77 2.97 -14.78 16.30
C ALA A 77 3.54 -16.02 17.02
N PRO A 78 2.72 -16.78 17.78
CA PRO A 78 3.19 -17.93 18.57
C PRO A 78 3.89 -19.02 17.74
N LYS A 79 3.68 -19.02 16.41
CA LYS A 79 4.33 -19.93 15.46
C LYS A 79 5.84 -19.67 15.25
N TYR A 80 6.38 -18.53 15.70
CA TYR A 80 7.79 -18.15 15.53
C TYR A 80 8.54 -17.91 16.85
N ILE A 81 7.88 -18.07 18.00
CA ILE A 81 8.50 -17.87 19.32
C ILE A 81 9.38 -19.08 19.72
N TYR A 82 9.25 -20.23 19.02
CA TYR A 82 9.92 -21.49 19.37
C TYR A 82 10.88 -22.04 18.30
N SER A 83 11.32 -21.24 17.32
CA SER A 83 12.17 -21.74 16.22
C SER A 83 13.51 -21.03 16.06
N VAL A 84 14.01 -20.38 17.11
CA VAL A 84 15.43 -20.00 17.20
C VAL A 84 16.16 -21.08 18.02
N PRO A 85 16.99 -21.95 17.41
CA PRO A 85 18.02 -22.64 18.16
C PRO A 85 19.07 -21.61 18.59
N ASN A 86 19.55 -21.77 19.82
CA ASN A 86 20.59 -20.97 20.48
C ASN A 86 21.78 -20.61 19.57
#